data_AF-A0A662FDP8-F1
#
_entry.id   AF-A0A662FDP8-F1
#
_cell.length_a   1.000
_cell.length_b   1.000
_cell.length_c   1.000
_cell.angle_alpha   90.00
_cell.angle_beta   90.00
_cell.angle_gamma   90.00
#
_symmetry.space_group_name_H-M   'P 1'
#
loop_
_entity.id
_entity.type
_entity.pdbx_description
1 polymer ?
#
loop_
_entity_poly.entity_id
_entity_poly.type
_entity_poly.pdbx_seq_one_letter_code
_entity_poly.pdbx_strand_id
1 'polypeptide(L)'
;MSEGIDFEEYIREYEAIAETINDLTERRERLVNNNPFYKKVIDFYKKFIDLMRTPRYYIGEAYSLFQKLRPFAYRKTVIRIDDEEFGWRLDALSVGRDIRIGEYYSLRTDRIGHSLSESEFIKVVSKYYWEIVPHLRRPIRETFEELAKLVGELELSLTITQGCEGYFYYDDSSWTGRRKVPCKEISVSISERAHPEYIDITCIGYCPVRQVRITHSGELFALYKPIYEAYRKFYEEWSKIQKKNDGILEKMRKVLGEYALVNNL
;
A
#
# COMPACT_ATOMS: atom_id res chain seq x y z
N MET A 1 -11.11 67.52 6.11
CA MET A 1 -11.16 67.23 4.66
C MET A 1 -10.65 65.82 4.52
N SER A 2 -11.53 64.85 4.30
CA SER A 2 -11.17 63.46 4.06
C SER A 2 -10.59 63.37 2.66
N GLU A 3 -9.32 62.98 2.55
CA GLU A 3 -8.72 62.57 1.28
C GLU A 3 -9.59 61.44 0.70
N GLY A 4 -10.20 61.72 -0.45
CA GLY A 4 -11.01 60.74 -1.15
C GLY A 4 -10.09 59.61 -1.60
N ILE A 5 -10.41 58.39 -1.19
CA ILE A 5 -9.71 57.19 -1.64
C ILE A 5 -9.83 57.13 -3.17
N ASP A 6 -8.72 57.25 -3.88
CA ASP A 6 -8.67 57.09 -5.34
C ASP A 6 -8.76 55.60 -5.68
N PHE A 7 -9.98 55.14 -5.91
CA PHE A 7 -10.25 53.76 -6.27
C PHE A 7 -9.56 53.33 -7.58
N GLU A 8 -9.24 54.24 -8.49
CA GLU A 8 -8.50 53.91 -9.72
C GLU A 8 -7.02 53.66 -9.47
N GLU A 9 -6.43 54.29 -8.44
CA GLU A 9 -5.07 53.99 -8.00
C GLU A 9 -5.01 52.60 -7.34
N TYR A 10 -5.97 52.28 -6.47
CA TYR A 10 -6.08 50.95 -5.85
C TYR A 10 -6.30 49.82 -6.86
N ILE A 11 -7.12 50.03 -7.90
CA ILE A 11 -7.34 49.04 -8.96
C ILE A 11 -6.04 48.79 -9.73
N ARG A 12 -5.29 49.84 -10.06
CA ARG A 12 -4.00 49.71 -10.76
C ARG A 12 -2.95 48.99 -9.92
N GLU A 13 -2.88 49.26 -8.62
CA GLU A 13 -2.01 48.52 -7.70
C GLU A 13 -2.40 47.04 -7.62
N TYR A 14 -3.70 46.74 -7.54
CA TYR A 14 -4.19 45.36 -7.52
C TYR A 14 -3.86 44.61 -8.81
N GLU A 15 -4.06 45.23 -9.98
CA GLU A 15 -3.71 44.64 -11.29
C GLU A 15 -2.21 44.38 -11.41
N ALA A 16 -1.36 45.31 -10.96
CA ALA A 16 0.10 45.12 -10.95
C ALA A 16 0.54 43.98 -10.02
N ILE A 17 -0.10 43.83 -8.86
CA ILE A 17 0.12 42.69 -7.95
C ILE A 17 -0.33 41.39 -8.61
N ALA A 18 -1.49 41.37 -9.27
CA ALA A 18 -2.00 40.19 -9.95
C ALA A 18 -1.10 39.75 -11.11
N GLU A 19 -0.60 40.68 -11.93
CA GLU A 19 0.39 40.40 -12.98
C GLU A 19 1.70 39.84 -12.40
N THR A 20 2.19 40.42 -11.30
CA THR A 20 3.40 39.94 -10.62
C THR A 20 3.21 38.52 -10.08
N ILE A 21 2.04 38.21 -9.50
CA ILE A 21 1.70 36.86 -9.03
C ILE A 21 1.64 35.88 -10.20
N ASN A 22 1.07 36.27 -11.34
CA ASN A 22 1.01 35.45 -12.54
C ASN A 22 2.42 35.16 -13.10
N ASP A 23 3.30 36.17 -13.23
CA ASP A 23 4.69 35.97 -13.67
C ASP A 23 5.48 35.05 -12.73
N LEU A 24 5.32 35.23 -11.41
CA LEU A 24 5.96 34.36 -10.41
C LEU A 24 5.44 32.92 -10.47
N THR A 25 4.14 32.75 -10.73
CA THR A 25 3.52 31.43 -10.90
C THR A 25 4.05 30.75 -12.17
N GLU A 26 4.09 31.47 -13.28
CA GLU A 26 4.62 30.97 -14.55
C GLU A 26 6.12 30.63 -14.44
N ARG A 27 6.92 31.47 -13.77
CA ARG A 27 8.33 31.18 -13.48
C ARG A 27 8.51 29.95 -12.61
N ARG A 28 7.66 29.75 -11.60
CA ARG A 28 7.67 28.54 -10.77
C ARG A 28 7.35 27.30 -11.60
N GLU A 29 6.33 27.36 -12.45
CA GLU A 29 5.98 26.26 -13.35
C GLU A 29 7.13 25.95 -14.32
N ARG A 30 7.74 26.97 -14.91
CA ARG A 30 8.95 26.81 -15.75
C ARG A 30 10.10 26.19 -14.96
N LEU A 31 10.34 26.58 -13.71
CA LEU A 31 11.40 26.00 -12.86
C LEU A 31 11.11 24.54 -12.48
N VAL A 32 9.85 24.18 -12.23
CA VAL A 32 9.45 22.78 -11.96
C VAL A 32 9.59 21.95 -13.24
N ASN A 33 9.10 22.45 -14.37
CA ASN A 33 9.15 21.78 -15.67
C ASN A 33 10.59 21.67 -16.21
N ASN A 34 11.46 22.63 -15.90
CA ASN A 34 12.88 22.61 -16.24
C ASN A 34 13.75 21.96 -15.15
N ASN A 35 13.19 21.48 -14.03
CA ASN A 35 13.96 20.79 -13.02
C ASN A 35 14.35 19.40 -13.56
N PRO A 36 15.64 19.14 -13.84
CA PRO A 36 16.06 17.87 -14.41
C PRO A 36 15.81 16.68 -13.47
N PHE A 37 15.70 16.92 -12.16
CA PHE A 37 15.39 15.88 -11.18
C PHE A 37 13.89 15.56 -11.13
N TYR A 38 13.00 16.52 -11.36
CA TYR A 38 11.57 16.25 -11.44
C TYR A 38 11.28 15.20 -12.52
N LYS A 39 11.74 15.47 -13.75
CA LYS A 39 11.58 14.54 -14.87
C LYS A 39 12.22 13.18 -14.57
N LYS A 40 13.44 13.15 -14.01
CA LYS A 40 14.11 11.90 -13.61
C LYS A 40 13.31 11.09 -12.58
N VAL A 41 12.72 11.74 -11.58
CA VAL A 41 11.88 11.07 -10.57
C VAL A 41 10.63 10.49 -11.19
N ILE A 42 9.91 11.26 -12.01
CA ILE A 42 8.69 10.80 -12.67
C ILE A 42 8.98 9.66 -13.65
N ASP A 43 10.04 9.78 -14.45
CA ASP A 43 10.46 8.74 -15.39
C ASP A 43 10.89 7.47 -14.63
N PHE A 44 11.60 7.60 -13.50
CA PHE A 44 11.97 6.46 -12.66
C PHE A 44 10.74 5.79 -12.07
N TYR A 45 9.81 6.56 -11.49
CA TYR A 45 8.56 6.03 -10.94
C TYR A 45 7.80 5.23 -12.01
N LYS A 46 7.54 5.83 -13.18
CA LYS A 46 6.78 5.18 -14.26
C LYS A 46 7.47 3.93 -14.79
N LYS A 47 8.79 3.99 -14.96
CA LYS A 47 9.56 2.89 -15.54
C LYS A 47 9.75 1.72 -14.59
N PHE A 48 9.87 1.99 -13.29
CA PHE A 48 10.32 0.99 -12.33
C PHE A 48 9.31 0.71 -11.24
N ILE A 49 8.76 1.74 -10.58
CA ILE A 49 7.89 1.60 -9.41
C ILE A 49 6.46 1.20 -9.81
N ASP A 50 5.91 1.87 -10.82
CA ASP A 50 4.53 1.66 -11.28
C ASP A 50 4.29 0.26 -11.84
N LEU A 51 5.36 -0.36 -12.36
CA LEU A 51 5.33 -1.71 -12.93
C LEU A 51 5.62 -2.82 -11.90
N MET A 52 5.92 -2.48 -10.65
CA MET A 52 6.21 -3.49 -9.62
C MET A 52 4.96 -4.26 -9.23
N ARG A 53 5.13 -5.56 -8.98
CA ARG A 53 4.06 -6.36 -8.38
C ARG A 53 3.83 -5.86 -6.96
N THR A 54 2.57 -5.55 -6.66
CA THR A 54 2.15 -5.07 -5.35
C THR A 54 1.81 -6.24 -4.43
N PRO A 55 1.72 -6.03 -3.12
CA PRO A 55 1.21 -7.02 -2.18
C PRO A 55 -0.13 -7.62 -2.60
N ARG A 56 -1.03 -6.83 -3.21
CA ARG A 56 -2.32 -7.31 -3.74
C ARG A 56 -2.16 -8.38 -4.81
N TYR A 57 -1.17 -8.27 -5.69
CA TYR A 57 -0.87 -9.30 -6.69
C TYR A 57 -0.51 -10.63 -6.01
N TYR A 58 0.40 -10.60 -5.03
CA TYR A 58 0.85 -11.80 -4.34
C TYR A 58 -0.26 -12.46 -3.51
N ILE A 59 -1.09 -11.65 -2.83
CA ILE A 59 -2.28 -12.11 -2.10
C ILE A 59 -3.26 -12.80 -3.05
N GLY A 60 -3.59 -12.16 -4.19
CA GLY A 60 -4.53 -12.72 -5.16
C GLY A 60 -4.05 -14.01 -5.80
N GLU A 61 -2.77 -14.08 -6.20
CA GLU A 61 -2.17 -15.31 -6.73
C GLU A 61 -2.19 -16.44 -5.71
N ALA A 62 -1.75 -16.17 -4.47
CA ALA A 62 -1.76 -17.16 -3.40
C ALA A 62 -3.18 -17.65 -3.10
N TYR A 63 -4.15 -16.73 -3.02
CA TYR A 63 -5.56 -17.06 -2.82
C TYR A 63 -6.10 -17.96 -3.94
N SER A 64 -5.83 -17.62 -5.20
CA SER A 64 -6.22 -18.41 -6.37
C SER A 64 -5.66 -19.84 -6.32
N LEU A 65 -4.42 -20.00 -5.85
CA LEU A 65 -3.81 -21.32 -5.66
C LEU A 65 -4.55 -22.14 -4.60
N PHE A 66 -4.94 -21.54 -3.47
CA PHE A 66 -5.78 -22.21 -2.47
C PHE A 66 -7.16 -22.60 -3.00
N GLN A 67 -7.77 -21.79 -3.88
CA GLN A 67 -9.07 -22.11 -4.47
C GLN A 67 -9.06 -23.43 -5.26
N LYS A 68 -7.90 -23.87 -5.76
CA LYS A 68 -7.77 -25.18 -6.44
C LYS A 68 -7.98 -26.37 -5.50
N LEU A 69 -7.82 -26.19 -4.19
CA LEU A 69 -8.10 -27.23 -3.17
C LEU A 69 -9.58 -27.27 -2.77
N ARG A 70 -10.36 -26.23 -3.10
CA ARG A 70 -11.77 -26.09 -2.73
C ARG A 70 -12.64 -27.31 -3.09
N PRO A 71 -12.51 -27.93 -4.28
CA PRO A 71 -13.29 -29.11 -4.66
C PRO A 71 -13.03 -30.35 -3.80
N PHE A 72 -12.07 -30.31 -2.88
CA PHE A 72 -11.72 -31.44 -2.02
C PHE A 72 -12.05 -31.18 -0.54
N ALA A 73 -12.53 -29.98 -0.20
CA ALA A 73 -12.92 -29.58 1.14
C ALA A 73 -14.44 -29.72 1.32
N TYR A 74 -14.89 -30.80 1.98
CA TYR A 74 -16.33 -31.08 2.16
C TYR A 74 -16.79 -31.24 3.61
N ARG A 75 -15.87 -31.36 4.57
CA ARG A 75 -16.27 -31.49 5.98
C ARG A 75 -16.28 -30.11 6.61
N LYS A 76 -17.48 -29.61 6.93
CA LYS A 76 -17.63 -28.40 7.74
C LYS A 76 -17.20 -28.68 9.18
N THR A 77 -16.30 -27.87 9.70
CA THR A 77 -15.88 -27.85 11.11
C THR A 77 -15.83 -26.42 11.58
N VAL A 78 -16.31 -26.16 12.80
CA VAL A 78 -16.21 -24.84 13.44
C VAL A 78 -15.15 -24.94 14.54
N ILE A 79 -14.13 -24.10 14.44
CA ILE A 79 -13.00 -24.02 15.36
C ILE A 79 -13.12 -22.69 16.09
N ARG A 80 -12.80 -22.65 17.39
CA ARG A 80 -12.74 -21.37 18.11
C ARG A 80 -11.38 -20.73 17.90
N ILE A 81 -11.38 -19.44 17.57
CA ILE A 81 -10.17 -18.64 17.42
C ILE A 81 -10.35 -17.41 18.30
N ASP A 82 -9.40 -17.17 19.21
CA ASP A 82 -9.37 -16.00 20.07
C ASP A 82 -8.27 -15.07 19.57
N ASP A 83 -8.64 -14.03 18.82
CA ASP A 83 -7.68 -13.13 18.19
C ASP A 83 -8.20 -11.71 18.06
N GLU A 84 -7.65 -10.83 18.88
CA GLU A 84 -7.96 -9.40 18.88
C GLU A 84 -7.40 -8.67 17.65
N GLU A 85 -6.39 -9.24 16.96
CA GLU A 85 -5.66 -8.57 15.86
C GLU A 85 -6.57 -8.22 14.68
N PHE A 86 -7.57 -9.06 14.40
CA PHE A 86 -8.48 -8.84 13.29
C PHE A 86 -9.62 -7.86 13.62
N GLY A 87 -9.73 -7.40 14.88
CA GLY A 87 -10.79 -6.49 15.32
C GLY A 87 -12.20 -7.07 15.18
N TRP A 88 -12.31 -8.37 14.90
CA TRP A 88 -13.57 -9.08 14.80
C TRP A 88 -14.05 -9.38 16.23
N ARG A 89 -15.29 -9.01 16.56
CA ARG A 89 -15.97 -9.51 17.77
C ARG A 89 -16.42 -10.98 17.62
N LEU A 90 -15.62 -11.80 16.93
CA LEU A 90 -15.99 -13.13 16.45
C LEU A 90 -14.98 -14.15 16.99
N ASP A 91 -15.49 -15.22 17.61
CA ASP A 91 -14.70 -16.21 18.34
C ASP A 91 -14.49 -17.52 17.56
N ALA A 92 -14.85 -17.59 16.27
CA ALA A 92 -14.80 -18.85 15.52
C ALA A 92 -14.58 -18.75 14.00
N LEU A 93 -14.02 -19.84 13.46
CA LEU A 93 -13.74 -20.11 12.06
C LEU A 93 -14.48 -21.36 11.59
N SER A 94 -15.26 -21.25 10.52
CA SER A 94 -15.86 -22.39 9.83
C SER A 94 -14.95 -22.81 8.68
N VAL A 95 -14.34 -23.99 8.80
CA VAL A 95 -13.54 -24.64 7.75
C VAL A 95 -14.44 -25.64 7.01
N GLY A 96 -14.58 -25.48 5.70
CA GLY A 96 -15.33 -26.42 4.85
C GLY A 96 -15.02 -26.15 3.39
N ARG A 97 -16.03 -26.15 2.52
CA ARG A 97 -15.87 -25.67 1.14
C ARG A 97 -15.37 -24.23 1.11
N ASP A 98 -15.74 -23.42 2.09
CA ASP A 98 -15.24 -22.06 2.27
C ASP A 98 -14.67 -21.93 3.68
N ILE A 99 -13.78 -20.94 3.86
CA ILE A 99 -13.35 -20.47 5.16
C ILE A 99 -14.14 -19.21 5.51
N ARG A 100 -14.82 -19.20 6.65
CA ARG A 100 -15.68 -18.09 7.10
C ARG A 100 -15.48 -17.80 8.57
N ILE A 101 -15.67 -16.55 8.97
CA ILE A 101 -15.57 -16.09 10.37
C ILE A 101 -16.93 -15.66 10.89
N GLY A 102 -17.14 -15.78 12.20
CA GLY A 102 -18.44 -15.51 12.80
C GLY A 102 -18.46 -15.86 14.28
N GLU A 103 -19.53 -15.48 14.96
CA GLU A 103 -19.77 -15.96 16.32
C GLU A 103 -19.95 -17.49 16.30
N TYR A 104 -19.40 -18.18 17.28
CA TYR A 104 -19.37 -19.64 17.33
C TYR A 104 -20.77 -20.27 17.20
N TYR A 105 -21.74 -19.76 17.94
CA TYR A 105 -23.14 -20.23 17.87
C TYR A 105 -23.75 -20.00 16.48
N SER A 106 -23.44 -18.86 15.86
CA SER A 106 -23.97 -18.46 14.55
C SER A 106 -23.38 -19.31 13.42
N LEU A 107 -22.08 -19.57 13.43
CA LEU A 107 -21.42 -20.45 12.45
C LEU A 107 -21.84 -21.91 12.62
N ARG A 108 -21.99 -22.39 13.87
CA ARG A 108 -22.43 -23.77 14.14
C ARG A 108 -23.85 -24.04 13.64
N THR A 109 -24.71 -23.02 13.63
CA THR A 109 -26.13 -23.13 13.22
C THR A 109 -26.40 -22.69 11.78
N ASP A 110 -25.36 -22.38 11.00
CA ASP A 110 -25.45 -21.95 9.59
C ASP A 110 -26.27 -20.67 9.35
N ARG A 111 -26.43 -19.84 10.39
CA ARG A 111 -27.29 -18.65 10.31
C ARG A 111 -26.55 -17.39 9.86
N ILE A 112 -25.36 -17.15 10.41
CA ILE A 112 -24.62 -15.89 10.21
C ILE A 112 -23.11 -16.19 10.22
N GLY A 113 -22.42 -15.75 9.17
CA GLY A 113 -20.96 -15.82 9.03
C GLY A 113 -20.50 -14.97 7.85
N HIS A 114 -19.34 -14.34 7.97
CA HIS A 114 -18.76 -13.48 6.95
C HIS A 114 -17.71 -14.25 6.15
N SER A 115 -17.82 -14.19 4.82
CA SER A 115 -16.76 -14.66 3.94
C SER A 115 -15.54 -13.75 4.08
N LEU A 116 -14.36 -14.35 4.12
CA LEU A 116 -13.11 -13.61 4.17
C LEU A 116 -12.81 -12.98 2.80
N SER A 117 -12.32 -11.74 2.81
CA SER A 117 -11.59 -11.19 1.66
C SER A 117 -10.31 -11.99 1.40
N GLU A 118 -9.69 -11.84 0.22
CA GLU A 118 -8.46 -12.56 -0.12
C GLU A 118 -7.33 -12.31 0.89
N SER A 119 -7.19 -11.06 1.33
CA SER A 119 -6.19 -10.67 2.33
C SER A 119 -6.46 -11.29 3.69
N GLU A 120 -7.71 -11.24 4.17
CA GLU A 120 -8.09 -11.86 5.43
C GLU A 120 -7.92 -13.39 5.37
N PHE A 121 -8.28 -14.00 4.24
CA PHE A 121 -8.04 -15.42 4.01
C PHE A 121 -6.56 -15.75 4.14
N ILE A 122 -5.69 -15.01 3.43
CA ILE A 122 -4.24 -15.24 3.45
C ILE A 122 -3.66 -15.09 4.86
N LYS A 123 -4.10 -14.08 5.62
CA LYS A 123 -3.69 -13.89 7.02
C LYS A 123 -4.19 -15.02 7.93
N VAL A 124 -5.44 -15.45 7.75
CA VAL A 124 -6.02 -16.55 8.54
C VAL A 124 -5.32 -17.86 8.25
N VAL A 125 -5.08 -18.21 6.98
CA VAL A 125 -4.41 -19.47 6.66
C VAL A 125 -2.94 -19.45 7.07
N SER A 126 -2.22 -18.34 6.93
CA SER A 126 -0.83 -18.28 7.39
C SER A 126 -0.71 -18.39 8.91
N LYS A 127 -1.65 -17.78 9.65
CA LYS A 127 -1.64 -17.75 11.12
C LYS A 127 -2.26 -18.99 11.76
N TYR A 128 -3.30 -19.59 11.18
CA TYR A 128 -4.10 -20.64 11.84
C TYR A 128 -4.09 -21.99 11.13
N TYR A 129 -3.18 -22.24 10.18
CA TYR A 129 -3.19 -23.50 9.44
C TYR A 129 -3.08 -24.73 10.34
N TRP A 130 -2.34 -24.68 11.45
CA TRP A 130 -2.18 -25.82 12.36
C TRP A 130 -3.51 -26.23 13.03
N GLU A 131 -4.42 -25.28 13.23
CA GLU A 131 -5.78 -25.56 13.72
C GLU A 131 -6.68 -26.05 12.58
N ILE A 132 -6.51 -25.52 11.37
CA ILE A 132 -7.33 -25.86 10.20
C ILE A 132 -7.03 -27.28 9.68
N VAL A 133 -5.75 -27.64 9.55
CA VAL A 133 -5.27 -28.87 8.89
C VAL A 133 -5.89 -30.16 9.45
N PRO A 134 -6.02 -30.36 10.78
CA PRO A 134 -6.67 -31.55 11.35
C PRO A 134 -8.11 -31.78 10.86
N HIS A 135 -8.79 -30.71 10.45
CA HIS A 135 -10.19 -30.73 10.03
C HIS A 135 -10.38 -30.87 8.52
N LEU A 136 -9.31 -30.71 7.74
CA LEU A 136 -9.33 -30.95 6.30
C LEU A 136 -9.43 -32.45 5.97
N ARG A 137 -9.85 -32.78 4.75
CA ARG A 137 -9.84 -34.18 4.29
C ARG A 137 -8.39 -34.61 4.01
N ARG A 138 -8.07 -35.87 4.33
CA ARG A 138 -6.73 -36.45 4.14
C ARG A 138 -6.04 -36.09 2.82
N PRO A 139 -6.70 -36.16 1.64
CA PRO A 139 -6.03 -35.86 0.38
C PRO A 139 -5.35 -34.49 0.37
N ILE A 140 -6.02 -33.45 0.87
CA ILE A 140 -5.51 -32.06 0.79
C ILE A 140 -4.76 -31.58 2.03
N ARG A 141 -4.61 -32.40 3.08
CA ARG A 141 -4.03 -31.93 4.36
C ARG A 141 -2.60 -31.42 4.18
N GLU A 142 -1.74 -32.27 3.64
CA GLU A 142 -0.32 -32.01 3.47
C GLU A 142 -0.12 -30.85 2.50
N THR A 143 -0.85 -30.87 1.39
CA THR A 143 -0.82 -29.81 0.38
C THR A 143 -1.28 -28.46 0.94
N PHE A 144 -2.39 -28.42 1.68
CA PHE A 144 -2.86 -27.19 2.32
C PHE A 144 -1.85 -26.67 3.35
N GLU A 145 -1.30 -27.56 4.17
CA GLU A 145 -0.29 -27.21 5.18
C GLU A 145 0.94 -26.60 4.52
N GLU A 146 1.45 -27.21 3.46
CA GLU A 146 2.62 -26.73 2.73
C GLU A 146 2.36 -25.38 2.06
N LEU A 147 1.19 -25.19 1.43
CA LEU A 147 0.80 -23.90 0.88
C LEU A 147 0.69 -22.82 1.96
N ALA A 148 0.15 -23.16 3.14
CA ALA A 148 0.00 -22.19 4.22
C ALA A 148 1.36 -21.75 4.80
N LYS A 149 2.30 -22.69 4.94
CA LYS A 149 3.69 -22.39 5.33
C LYS A 149 4.34 -21.46 4.31
N LEU A 150 4.25 -21.79 3.02
CA LEU A 150 4.81 -20.97 1.93
C LEU A 150 4.21 -19.56 1.90
N VAL A 151 2.90 -19.42 2.10
CA VAL A 151 2.25 -18.10 2.18
C VAL A 151 2.72 -17.31 3.39
N GLY A 152 2.98 -17.96 4.53
CA GLY A 152 3.58 -17.33 5.70
C GLY A 152 4.98 -16.76 5.45
N GLU A 153 5.70 -17.21 4.41
CA GLU A 153 7.02 -16.70 4.03
C GLU A 153 6.96 -15.45 3.12
N LEU A 154 5.79 -15.10 2.60
CA LEU A 154 5.61 -13.94 1.71
C LEU A 154 5.89 -12.64 2.46
N GLU A 155 6.74 -11.80 1.87
CA GLU A 155 6.99 -10.45 2.37
C GLU A 155 6.07 -9.47 1.63
N LEU A 156 5.06 -8.97 2.33
CA LEU A 156 3.95 -8.19 1.74
C LEU A 156 3.97 -6.70 2.13
N SER A 157 5.05 -6.25 2.74
CA SER A 157 5.24 -4.84 3.06
C SER A 157 6.70 -4.46 3.10
N LEU A 158 7.01 -3.23 2.69
CA LEU A 158 8.32 -2.63 2.83
C LEU A 158 8.16 -1.14 3.08
N THR A 159 8.89 -0.61 4.05
CA THR A 159 9.05 0.83 4.26
C THR A 159 10.53 1.15 4.28
N ILE A 160 10.96 2.03 3.38
CA ILE A 160 12.30 2.61 3.39
C ILE A 160 12.19 4.05 3.88
N THR A 161 12.87 4.35 4.98
CA THR A 161 13.00 5.70 5.52
C THR A 161 14.43 6.18 5.33
N GLN A 162 14.59 7.44 4.93
CA GLN A 162 15.90 8.08 4.88
C GLN A 162 15.83 9.52 5.36
N GLY A 163 16.93 9.99 5.95
CA GLY A 163 17.11 11.41 6.22
C GLY A 163 17.07 12.22 4.92
N CYS A 164 16.52 13.42 4.99
CA CYS A 164 16.52 14.38 3.89
C CYS A 164 17.08 15.72 4.37
N GLU A 165 17.89 16.34 3.52
CA GLU A 165 18.24 17.74 3.63
C GLU A 165 17.45 18.51 2.57
N GLY A 166 16.75 19.55 2.98
CA GLY A 166 15.94 20.35 2.07
C GLY A 166 14.67 20.87 2.73
N TYR A 167 13.76 21.35 1.90
CA TYR A 167 12.51 21.92 2.34
C TYR A 167 11.44 21.76 1.26
N PHE A 168 10.19 21.88 1.66
CA PHE A 168 9.09 22.07 0.72
C PHE A 168 8.30 23.31 1.13
N TYR A 169 7.52 23.83 0.21
CA TYR A 169 6.56 24.88 0.53
C TYR A 169 5.24 24.25 0.89
N TYR A 170 4.70 24.62 2.05
CA TYR A 170 3.38 24.22 2.51
C TYR A 170 2.46 25.43 2.49
N ASP A 171 1.29 25.27 1.89
CA ASP A 171 0.21 26.24 2.04
C ASP A 171 -0.55 25.86 3.32
N ASP A 172 -0.24 26.56 4.41
CA ASP A 172 -1.05 26.48 5.61
C ASP A 172 -2.26 27.36 5.35
N SER A 173 -3.45 26.76 5.18
CA SER A 173 -4.76 27.41 4.91
C SER A 173 -5.11 28.63 5.77
N SER A 174 -4.28 28.96 6.76
CA SER A 174 -4.14 30.28 7.36
C SER A 174 -3.82 31.40 6.33
N TRP A 175 -4.21 32.63 6.65
CA TRP A 175 -3.95 33.85 5.86
C TRP A 175 -2.46 34.22 5.71
N THR A 176 -1.53 33.36 6.12
CA THR A 176 -0.09 33.64 6.22
C THR A 176 0.75 33.20 5.01
N GLY A 177 0.14 32.51 4.04
CA GLY A 177 0.77 32.12 2.78
C GLY A 177 1.69 30.90 2.88
N ARG A 178 2.50 30.67 1.83
CA ARG A 178 3.36 29.47 1.73
C ARG A 178 4.53 29.53 2.72
N ARG A 179 4.53 28.62 3.69
CA ARG A 179 5.63 28.46 4.64
C ARG A 179 6.68 27.49 4.11
N LYS A 180 7.95 27.86 4.27
CA LYS A 180 9.09 26.97 4.05
C LYS A 180 9.19 25.98 5.22
N VAL A 181 9.02 24.69 4.93
CA VAL A 181 9.05 23.62 5.94
C VAL A 181 10.29 22.74 5.73
N PRO A 182 11.23 22.69 6.70
CA PRO A 182 12.40 21.82 6.61
C PRO A 182 12.02 20.35 6.67
N CYS A 183 12.59 19.57 5.75
CA CYS A 183 12.45 18.12 5.70
C CYS A 183 13.40 17.47 6.72
N LYS A 184 12.91 16.47 7.45
CA LYS A 184 13.71 15.61 8.35
C LYS A 184 13.94 14.25 7.71
N GLU A 185 12.86 13.57 7.34
CA GLU A 185 12.89 12.23 6.76
C GLU A 185 11.87 12.11 5.62
N ILE A 186 12.18 11.24 4.65
CA ILE A 186 11.27 10.78 3.61
C ILE A 186 11.12 9.27 3.75
N SER A 187 9.89 8.80 3.73
CA SER A 187 9.56 7.39 3.72
C SER A 187 8.78 7.02 2.46
N VAL A 188 9.21 5.92 1.83
CA VAL A 188 8.49 5.26 0.73
C VAL A 188 8.02 3.91 1.24
N SER A 189 6.72 3.67 1.15
CA SER A 189 6.09 2.49 1.71
C SER A 189 5.25 1.76 0.66
N ILE A 190 5.27 0.43 0.72
CA ILE A 190 4.31 -0.43 0.05
C ILE A 190 3.73 -1.41 1.06
N SER A 191 2.42 -1.56 1.04
CA SER A 191 1.69 -2.56 1.82
C SER A 191 0.34 -2.83 1.14
N GLU A 192 -0.54 -3.58 1.79
CA GLU A 192 -1.93 -3.71 1.35
C GLU A 192 -2.65 -2.34 1.23
N ARG A 193 -2.29 -1.40 2.11
CA ARG A 193 -2.93 -0.07 2.25
C ARG A 193 -2.05 1.09 1.80
N ALA A 194 -0.73 0.89 1.72
CA ALA A 194 0.22 1.91 1.30
C ALA A 194 0.66 1.69 -0.15
N HIS A 195 0.68 2.77 -0.93
CA HIS A 195 1.11 2.75 -2.32
C HIS A 195 2.35 3.64 -2.48
N PRO A 196 3.41 3.15 -3.17
CA PRO A 196 4.67 3.89 -3.30
C PRO A 196 4.55 5.16 -4.16
N GLU A 197 3.41 5.42 -4.79
CA GLU A 197 3.10 6.71 -5.42
C GLU A 197 2.97 7.85 -4.38
N TYR A 198 2.61 7.50 -3.15
CA TYR A 198 2.54 8.41 -2.03
C TYR A 198 3.83 8.27 -1.20
N ILE A 199 4.48 9.41 -0.97
CA ILE A 199 5.63 9.51 -0.08
C ILE A 199 5.21 10.20 1.20
N ASP A 200 5.74 9.73 2.32
CA ASP A 200 5.52 10.35 3.62
C ASP A 200 6.73 11.23 3.95
N ILE A 201 6.47 12.48 4.33
CA ILE A 201 7.49 13.48 4.64
C ILE A 201 7.34 13.88 6.10
N THR A 202 8.36 13.56 6.89
CA THR A 202 8.48 14.00 8.28
C THR A 202 9.27 15.30 8.32
N CYS A 203 8.76 16.30 9.04
CA CYS A 203 9.34 17.64 9.09
C CYS A 203 10.14 17.87 10.38
N ILE A 204 11.03 18.87 10.38
CA ILE A 204 11.68 19.35 11.62
C ILE A 204 10.71 20.29 12.35
N GLY A 205 10.35 19.96 13.59
CA GLY A 205 9.36 20.69 14.42
C GLY A 205 8.01 19.97 14.54
N TYR A 206 7.03 20.62 15.16
CA TYR A 206 5.66 20.08 15.29
C TYR A 206 4.90 20.25 13.96
N CYS A 207 4.94 19.23 13.11
CA CYS A 207 4.05 19.10 11.96
C CYS A 207 3.68 17.61 11.81
N PRO A 208 2.41 17.25 11.56
CA PRO A 208 2.04 15.88 11.25
C PRO A 208 2.79 15.39 10.00
N VAL A 209 3.02 14.07 9.91
CA VAL A 209 3.58 13.43 8.72
C VAL A 209 2.74 13.82 7.50
N ARG A 210 3.39 14.43 6.51
CA ARG A 210 2.69 14.87 5.29
C ARG A 210 2.81 13.79 4.24
N GLN A 211 1.66 13.26 3.82
CA GLN A 211 1.60 12.33 2.71
C GLN A 211 1.40 13.11 1.41
N VAL A 212 2.27 12.88 0.42
CA VAL A 212 2.28 13.63 -0.84
C VAL A 212 2.36 12.69 -2.03
N ARG A 213 1.50 12.92 -3.03
CA ARG A 213 1.51 12.18 -4.28
C ARG A 213 2.59 12.72 -5.22
N ILE A 214 3.54 11.87 -5.62
CA ILE A 214 4.74 12.32 -6.34
C ILE A 214 4.42 12.93 -7.72
N THR A 215 3.40 12.40 -8.40
CA THR A 215 3.01 12.74 -9.76
C THR A 215 2.31 14.09 -9.91
N HIS A 216 1.95 14.75 -8.80
CA HIS A 216 1.10 15.95 -8.79
C HIS A 216 1.68 17.12 -7.98
N SER A 217 2.94 17.04 -7.52
CA SER A 217 3.42 17.91 -6.45
C SER A 217 4.60 18.80 -6.85
N GLY A 218 4.31 19.95 -7.46
CA GLY A 218 5.30 21.01 -7.75
C GLY A 218 5.85 21.72 -6.50
N GLU A 219 5.35 21.40 -5.31
CA GLU A 219 5.84 21.89 -4.01
C GLU A 219 7.13 21.20 -3.54
N LEU A 220 7.49 20.07 -4.16
CA LEU A 220 8.62 19.22 -3.78
C LEU A 220 9.92 19.56 -4.51
N PHE A 221 10.02 20.75 -5.11
CA PHE A 221 11.14 21.15 -5.98
C PHE A 221 12.53 20.88 -5.35
N ALA A 222 12.71 21.21 -4.07
CA ALA A 222 13.97 21.01 -3.36
C ALA A 222 14.13 19.59 -2.76
N LEU A 223 13.14 18.71 -2.94
CA LEU A 223 13.14 17.33 -2.46
C LEU A 223 13.25 16.28 -3.58
N TYR A 224 13.21 16.65 -4.86
CA TYR A 224 13.28 15.63 -5.93
C TYR A 224 14.56 14.79 -5.91
N LYS A 225 15.71 15.37 -5.54
CA LYS A 225 16.94 14.60 -5.38
C LYS A 225 16.84 13.54 -4.27
N PRO A 226 16.52 13.89 -2.99
CA PRO A 226 16.38 12.87 -1.96
C PRO A 226 15.24 11.89 -2.28
N ILE A 227 14.13 12.34 -2.86
CA ILE A 227 13.05 11.45 -3.33
C ILE A 227 13.58 10.41 -4.34
N TYR A 228 14.36 10.83 -5.32
CA TYR A 228 14.96 9.91 -6.30
C TYR A 228 15.82 8.85 -5.62
N GLU A 229 16.63 9.25 -4.64
CA GLU A 229 17.47 8.34 -3.86
C GLU A 229 16.64 7.36 -3.00
N ALA A 230 15.53 7.83 -2.42
CA ALA A 230 14.59 6.99 -1.67
C ALA A 230 13.96 5.93 -2.58
N TYR A 231 13.48 6.34 -3.76
CA TYR A 231 12.91 5.41 -4.75
C TYR A 231 13.93 4.40 -5.25
N ARG A 232 15.18 4.80 -5.46
CA ARG A 232 16.22 3.88 -5.90
C ARG A 232 16.47 2.79 -4.84
N LYS A 233 16.65 3.17 -3.57
CA LYS A 233 16.82 2.21 -2.46
C LYS A 233 15.59 1.32 -2.31
N PHE A 234 14.40 1.92 -2.34
CA PHE A 234 13.14 1.18 -2.28
C PHE A 234 13.02 0.17 -3.42
N TYR A 235 13.33 0.57 -4.65
CA TYR A 235 13.29 -0.31 -5.81
C TYR A 235 14.27 -1.47 -5.67
N GLU A 236 15.50 -1.21 -5.22
CA GLU A 236 16.52 -2.24 -5.02
C GLU A 236 16.09 -3.29 -4.00
N GLU A 237 15.51 -2.88 -2.87
CA GLU A 237 15.03 -3.80 -1.84
C GLU A 237 13.74 -4.51 -2.25
N TRP A 238 12.74 -3.79 -2.77
CA TRP A 238 11.49 -4.42 -3.21
C TRP A 238 11.73 -5.40 -4.36
N SER A 239 12.68 -5.12 -5.27
CA SER A 239 13.04 -6.06 -6.34
C SER A 239 13.58 -7.40 -5.81
N LYS A 240 14.29 -7.40 -4.67
CA LYS A 240 14.75 -8.63 -4.02
C LYS A 240 13.57 -9.38 -3.41
N ILE A 241 12.68 -8.66 -2.73
CA ILE A 241 11.44 -9.21 -2.16
C ILE A 241 10.56 -9.81 -3.25
N GLN A 242 10.38 -9.12 -4.38
CA GLN A 242 9.62 -9.64 -5.51
C GLN A 242 10.22 -10.95 -6.03
N LYS A 243 11.53 -11.04 -6.21
CA LYS A 243 12.19 -12.29 -6.63
C LYS A 243 11.96 -13.43 -5.64
N LYS A 244 12.04 -13.13 -4.33
CA LYS A 244 11.73 -14.11 -3.26
C LYS A 244 10.27 -14.58 -3.36
N ASN A 245 9.33 -13.64 -3.40
CA ASN A 245 7.89 -13.92 -3.45
C ASN A 245 7.50 -14.66 -4.74
N ASP A 246 8.09 -14.30 -5.89
CA ASP A 246 7.91 -15.02 -7.15
C ASP A 246 8.37 -16.48 -7.04
N GLY A 247 9.51 -16.71 -6.37
CA GLY A 247 10.00 -18.05 -6.07
C GLY A 247 9.08 -18.84 -5.13
N ILE A 248 8.45 -18.18 -4.16
CA ILE A 248 7.44 -18.78 -3.28
C ILE A 248 6.20 -19.19 -4.08
N LEU A 249 5.66 -18.31 -4.93
CA LEU A 249 4.52 -18.64 -5.78
C LEU A 249 4.83 -19.80 -6.73
N GLU A 250 6.05 -19.88 -7.24
CA GLU A 250 6.49 -21.01 -8.06
C GLU A 250 6.51 -22.34 -7.29
N LYS A 251 7.00 -22.33 -6.04
CA LYS A 251 6.92 -23.50 -5.16
C LYS A 251 5.47 -23.90 -4.91
N MET A 252 4.59 -22.93 -4.61
CA MET A 252 3.17 -23.19 -4.39
C MET A 252 2.51 -23.83 -5.62
N ARG A 253 2.85 -23.38 -6.84
CA ARG A 253 2.37 -23.99 -8.09
C ARG A 253 2.83 -25.43 -8.23
N LYS A 254 4.08 -25.74 -7.88
CA LYS A 254 4.62 -27.11 -7.91
C LYS A 254 3.91 -28.04 -6.93
N VAL A 255 3.66 -27.57 -5.70
CA VAL A 255 2.87 -28.30 -4.69
C VAL A 255 1.48 -28.67 -5.21
N LEU A 256 0.88 -27.81 -6.03
CA LEU A 256 -0.42 -28.04 -6.65
C LEU A 256 -0.40 -28.83 -7.95
N GLY A 257 0.77 -29.23 -8.46
CA GLY A 257 0.91 -29.88 -9.76
C GLY A 257 0.04 -31.14 -9.92
N GLU A 258 -0.10 -31.93 -8.84
CA GLU A 258 -0.93 -33.14 -8.83
C GLU A 258 -2.43 -32.83 -8.92
N TYR A 259 -2.86 -31.67 -8.43
CA TYR A 259 -4.26 -31.23 -8.42
C TYR A 259 -4.67 -30.49 -9.69
N ALA A 260 -3.69 -29.95 -10.44
CA ALA A 260 -3.93 -29.36 -11.75
C ALA A 260 -4.31 -30.44 -12.78
N LEU A 261 -3.67 -31.61 -12.72
CA LEU A 261 -3.94 -32.75 -13.62
C LEU A 261 -5.33 -33.38 -13.42
N VAL A 262 -5.88 -33.33 -12.20
CA VAL A 262 -7.20 -33.91 -11.86
C VAL A 262 -8.36 -32.99 -12.26
N ASN A 263 -8.10 -31.69 -12.50
CA ASN A 263 -9.13 -30.69 -12.75
C ASN A 263 -9.31 -30.27 -14.23
N ASN A 264 -8.56 -30.83 -15.20
CA ASN A 264 -8.56 -30.37 -16.61
C ASN A 264 -8.57 -28.83 -16.72
N LEU A 265 -7.59 -28.18 -16.07
CA LEU A 265 -7.21 -26.79 -16.34
C LEU A 265 -6.10 -26.75 -17.39
#